data_AF-A0A1R2AL39-F1
#
_entry.id   AF-A0A1R2AL39-F1
#
_cell.length_a   1.000
_cell.length_b   1.000
_cell.length_c   1.000
_cell.angle_alpha   90.00
_cell.angle_beta   90.00
_cell.angle_gamma   90.00
#
_symmetry.space_group_name_H-M   'P 1'
#
loop_
_entity.id
_entity.type
_entity.pdbx_description
1 polymer ?
#
loop_
_entity_poly.entity_id
_entity_poly.type
_entity_poly.pdbx_seq_one_letter_code
_entity_poly.pdbx_strand_id
1 'polypeptide(L)'
;MFNKIDFVAEMTKTSEQNPEICIANEYVYDKHTIIKGKISSGGFLAVGLWAKILSRTSMTISAKFDLFNPALSKFGIEFNINASPKWKKVDE
;
A
#
# COMPACT_ATOMS: atom_id res chain seq x y z
N MET A 1 -1.10 -8.45 -21.35
CA MET A 1 -0.41 -9.60 -20.74
C MET A 1 -0.25 -9.28 -19.26
N PHE A 2 -0.91 -10.00 -18.35
CA PHE A 2 -0.80 -9.74 -16.91
C PHE A 2 0.48 -10.40 -16.38
N ASN A 3 1.51 -9.59 -16.13
CA ASN A 3 2.78 -10.03 -15.58
C ASN A 3 2.59 -10.32 -14.09
N LYS A 4 2.24 -11.56 -13.73
CA LYS A 4 2.25 -12.15 -12.37
C LYS A 4 1.64 -11.30 -11.24
N ILE A 5 0.50 -11.76 -10.72
CA ILE A 5 -0.09 -11.24 -9.48
C ILE A 5 0.22 -12.22 -8.37
N ASP A 6 0.93 -11.77 -7.33
CA ASP A 6 1.23 -12.59 -6.16
C ASP A 6 0.10 -12.44 -5.14
N PHE A 7 -0.44 -13.57 -4.67
CA PHE A 7 -1.51 -13.62 -3.67
C PHE A 7 -0.99 -14.22 -2.37
N VAL A 8 -1.41 -13.65 -1.25
CA VAL A 8 -1.18 -14.18 0.10
C VAL A 8 -2.50 -14.25 0.83
N ALA A 9 -2.82 -15.42 1.35
CA ALA A 9 -3.94 -15.61 2.27
C ALA A 9 -3.40 -15.81 3.69
N GLU A 10 -3.94 -15.08 4.64
CA GLU A 10 -3.58 -15.16 6.06
C GLU A 10 -4.86 -15.38 6.87
N MET A 11 -4.79 -16.24 7.89
CA MET A 11 -5.87 -16.47 8.84
C MET A 11 -5.34 -16.21 10.24
N THR A 12 -5.88 -15.19 10.91
CA THR A 12 -5.51 -14.86 12.28
C THR A 12 -6.64 -15.29 13.20
N LYS A 13 -6.33 -16.23 14.10
CA LYS A 13 -7.27 -16.70 15.13
C LYS A 13 -6.70 -16.34 16.50
N THR A 14 -7.34 -15.42 17.20
CA THR A 14 -7.18 -15.26 18.65
C THR A 14 -8.25 -16.10 19.35
N SER A 15 -7.98 -16.61 20.55
CA SER A 15 -8.84 -17.59 21.25
C SER A 15 -10.26 -17.11 21.55
N GLU A 16 -10.51 -15.80 21.45
CA GLU A 16 -11.75 -15.14 21.87
C GLU A 16 -12.51 -14.46 20.72
N GLN A 17 -12.02 -14.53 19.48
CA GLN A 17 -12.66 -13.87 18.32
C GLN A 17 -12.92 -14.86 17.17
N ASN A 18 -13.95 -14.56 16.38
CA ASN A 18 -14.12 -15.21 15.08
C ASN A 18 -12.85 -15.01 14.25
N PRO A 19 -12.35 -16.06 13.57
CA PRO A 19 -11.11 -15.95 12.83
C PRO A 19 -11.23 -14.89 11.72
N GLU A 20 -10.25 -13.99 11.67
CA GLU A 20 -10.14 -13.04 10.57
C GLU A 20 -9.37 -13.71 9.43
N ILE A 21 -10.00 -13.80 8.27
CA ILE A 21 -9.39 -14.29 7.03
C ILE A 21 -9.09 -13.07 6.18
N CYS A 22 -7.85 -12.95 5.72
CA CYS A 22 -7.37 -11.89 4.87
C CYS A 22 -6.84 -12.47 3.56
N ILE A 23 -7.26 -11.91 2.43
CA ILE A 23 -6.66 -12.16 1.12
C ILE A 23 -6.04 -10.86 0.65
N ALA A 24 -4.74 -10.90 0.38
CA ALA A 24 -3.99 -9.78 -0.16
C ALA A 24 -3.33 -10.15 -1.48
N ASN A 25 -3.12 -9.14 -2.32
CA ASN A 25 -2.40 -9.27 -3.57
C ASN A 25 -1.40 -8.13 -3.76
N GLU A 26 -0.32 -8.44 -4.45
CA GLU A 26 0.64 -7.46 -4.96
C GLU A 26 0.81 -7.66 -6.46
N TYR A 27 0.70 -6.57 -7.21
CA TYR A 27 0.93 -6.53 -8.64
C TYR A 27 2.03 -5.50 -8.95
N VAL A 28 3.15 -6.00 -9.44
CA VAL A 28 4.28 -5.17 -9.90
C VAL A 28 4.12 -4.96 -11.40
N TYR A 29 3.62 -3.79 -11.80
CA TYR A 29 3.45 -3.46 -13.22
C TYR A 29 4.82 -3.28 -13.89
N ASP A 30 5.68 -2.50 -13.25
CA ASP A 30 7.08 -2.30 -13.62
C ASP A 30 7.92 -1.95 -12.38
N LYS A 31 9.21 -1.63 -12.57
CA LYS A 31 10.12 -1.24 -11.48
C LYS A 31 9.76 0.09 -10.79
N HIS A 32 8.75 0.81 -11.28
CA HIS A 32 8.33 2.11 -10.79
C HIS A 32 6.91 2.11 -10.24
N THR A 33 6.13 1.04 -10.45
CA THR A 33 4.70 1.04 -10.18
C THR A 33 4.28 -0.29 -9.56
N ILE A 34 3.73 -0.21 -8.35
CA ILE A 34 3.24 -1.35 -7.59
C ILE A 34 1.82 -1.07 -7.13
N ILE A 35 0.91 -2.02 -7.36
CA ILE A 35 -0.48 -1.98 -6.89
C ILE A 35 -0.66 -3.08 -5.86
N LYS A 36 -1.24 -2.75 -4.71
CA LYS A 36 -1.58 -3.70 -3.65
C LYS A 36 -3.06 -3.67 -3.34
N GLY A 37 -3.63 -4.82 -3.05
CA GLY A 37 -5.00 -4.97 -2.59
C GLY A 37 -5.07 -5.89 -1.39
N LYS A 38 -6.05 -5.68 -0.51
CA LYS A 38 -6.32 -6.53 0.64
C LYS A 38 -7.81 -6.50 0.95
N ILE A 39 -8.43 -7.66 1.14
CA ILE A 39 -9.79 -7.79 1.66
C ILE A 39 -9.76 -8.70 2.89
N SER A 40 -10.54 -8.37 3.93
CA SER A 40 -10.70 -9.24 5.09
C SER A 40 -12.15 -9.58 5.40
N SER A 41 -12.36 -10.75 6.00
CA SER A 41 -13.66 -11.18 6.52
C SER A 41 -14.19 -10.28 7.63
N GLY A 42 -13.34 -9.42 8.21
CA GLY A 42 -13.70 -8.34 9.13
C GLY A 42 -14.36 -7.12 8.47
N GLY A 43 -14.64 -7.18 7.15
CA GLY A 43 -15.38 -6.14 6.45
C GLY A 43 -14.50 -4.99 5.96
N PHE A 44 -13.20 -5.20 5.78
CA PHE A 44 -12.31 -4.16 5.24
C PHE A 44 -11.83 -4.51 3.83
N LEU A 45 -11.86 -3.52 2.95
CA LEU A 45 -11.18 -3.54 1.65
C LEU A 45 -10.14 -2.42 1.64
N ALA A 46 -8.88 -2.74 1.37
CA ALA A 46 -7.82 -1.77 1.23
C ALA A 46 -7.15 -1.90 -0.13
N VAL A 47 -6.84 -0.76 -0.75
CA VAL A 47 -6.09 -0.67 -2.01
C VAL A 47 -5.01 0.38 -1.88
N GLY A 48 -3.87 0.13 -2.53
CA GLY A 48 -2.73 1.03 -2.54
C GLY A 48 -2.03 1.03 -3.89
N LEU A 49 -1.66 2.21 -4.35
CA LEU A 49 -0.77 2.42 -5.49
C LEU A 49 0.50 3.09 -4.97
N TRP A 50 1.64 2.45 -5.18
CA TRP A 50 2.94 3.07 -5.04
C TRP A 50 3.51 3.35 -6.43
N ALA A 51 3.99 4.58 -6.63
CA ALA A 51 4.60 5.01 -7.88
C ALA A 51 5.86 5.84 -7.64
N LYS A 52 6.95 5.52 -8.35
CA LYS A 52 8.14 6.39 -8.45
C LYS A 52 7.89 7.48 -9.49
N ILE A 53 7.51 8.67 -9.02
CA ILE A 53 7.15 9.80 -9.89
C ILE A 53 8.36 10.61 -10.38
N LEU A 54 9.47 10.59 -9.63
CA LEU A 54 10.75 11.19 -10.00
C LEU A 54 11.91 10.29 -9.53
N SER A 55 13.15 10.59 -9.97
CA SER A 55 14.34 9.80 -9.63
C SER A 55 14.54 9.59 -8.11
N ARG A 56 14.06 10.53 -7.29
CA ARG A 56 14.18 10.54 -5.82
C ARG A 56 12.86 10.76 -5.08
N THR A 57 11.74 10.74 -5.81
CA THR A 57 10.42 10.95 -5.24
C THR A 57 9.53 9.78 -5.57
N SER A 58 8.89 9.22 -4.55
CA SER A 58 7.80 8.27 -4.72
C SER A 58 6.53 8.81 -4.08
N MET A 59 5.41 8.33 -4.58
CA MET A 59 4.07 8.67 -4.12
C MET A 59 3.33 7.38 -3.78
N THR A 60 2.62 7.38 -2.67
CA THR A 60 1.68 6.33 -2.30
C THR A 60 0.28 6.92 -2.21
N ILE A 61 -0.66 6.40 -2.99
CA ILE A 61 -2.09 6.67 -2.84
C ILE A 61 -2.71 5.43 -2.21
N SER A 62 -3.46 5.60 -1.13
CA SER A 62 -4.09 4.49 -0.42
C SER A 62 -5.53 4.79 -0.05
N ALA A 63 -6.36 3.77 -0.07
CA ALA A 63 -7.73 3.81 0.40
C ALA A 63 -8.02 2.57 1.24
N LYS A 64 -8.70 2.77 2.36
CA LYS A 64 -9.26 1.70 3.20
C LYS A 64 -10.75 1.95 3.34
N PHE A 65 -11.55 1.04 2.83
CA PHE A 65 -12.99 1.02 2.92
C PHE A 65 -13.42 0.10 4.05
N ASP A 66 -14.28 0.61 4.92
CA ASP A 66 -15.03 -0.19 5.88
C ASP A 66 -16.39 -0.50 5.25
N LEU A 67 -16.59 -1.78 4.89
CA LEU A 67 -17.76 -2.27 4.18
C LEU A 67 -19.00 -2.38 5.09
N PHE A 68 -18.81 -2.38 6.41
CA PHE A 68 -19.91 -2.41 7.38
C PHE A 68 -20.31 -1.00 7.81
N ASN A 69 -19.34 -0.10 7.93
CA ASN A 69 -19.55 1.30 8.25
C ASN A 69 -18.76 2.22 7.32
N PRO A 70 -19.31 2.57 6.15
CA PRO A 70 -18.63 3.38 5.14
C PRO A 70 -18.10 4.73 5.66
N ALA A 71 -18.69 5.29 6.72
CA ALA A 71 -18.25 6.54 7.35
C ALA A 71 -16.86 6.44 8.00
N LEU A 72 -16.37 5.23 8.28
CA LEU A 72 -15.03 4.98 8.82
C LEU A 72 -13.97 4.75 7.74
N SER A 73 -14.34 4.87 6.46
CA SER A 73 -13.40 4.74 5.34
C SER A 73 -12.37 5.87 5.36
N LYS A 74 -11.12 5.53 4.98
CA LYS A 74 -9.98 6.45 5.01
C LYS A 74 -9.29 6.48 3.66
N PHE A 75 -8.81 7.66 3.29
CA PHE A 75 -8.02 7.90 2.09
C PHE A 75 -6.76 8.66 2.47
N GLY A 76 -5.64 8.33 1.84
CA GLY A 76 -4.35 8.94 2.14
C GLY A 76 -3.48 9.06 0.90
N ILE A 77 -2.72 10.15 0.84
CA ILE A 77 -1.68 10.37 -0.15
C ILE A 77 -0.39 10.70 0.61
N GLU A 78 0.68 9.98 0.33
CA GLU A 78 2.00 10.18 0.91
C GLU A 78 3.01 10.47 -0.21
N PHE A 79 3.88 11.45 0.01
CA PHE A 79 5.05 11.69 -0.84
C PHE A 79 6.31 11.42 -0.02
N ASN A 80 7.19 10.59 -0.57
CA ASN A 80 8.49 10.30 0.02
C ASN A 80 9.59 10.85 -0.89
N ILE A 81 10.34 11.83 -0.39
CA ILE A 81 11.39 12.57 -1.11
C ILE A 81 12.74 12.29 -0.45
N ASN A 82 13.64 11.60 -1.14
CA ASN A 82 14.99 11.36 -0.68
C ASN A 82 15.92 12.51 -1.10
N ALA A 83 16.23 13.41 -0.16
CA ALA A 83 17.16 14.52 -0.39
C ALA A 83 18.59 14.03 -0.70
N SER A 84 19.31 14.76 -1.54
CA SER A 84 20.75 14.51 -1.75
C SER A 84 21.57 15.12 -0.62
N PRO A 85 22.44 14.36 0.07
CA PRO A 85 23.43 14.96 0.94
C PRO A 85 24.59 15.48 0.08
N LYS A 86 24.41 16.60 -0.63
CA LYS A 86 25.54 17.39 -1.19
C LYS A 86 25.16 18.86 -1.27
N TRP A 87 25.12 19.53 -0.13
CA TRP A 87 25.59 20.90 -0.08
C TRP A 87 27.05 20.81 0.37
N LYS A 88 27.99 20.71 -0.58
CA LYS A 88 29.35 21.12 -0.26
C LYS A 88 29.27 22.64 -0.14
N LYS A 89 29.48 23.18 1.07
CA LYS A 89 29.88 24.57 1.19
C LYS A 89 31.10 24.74 0.28
N VAL A 90 30.99 25.63 -0.69
CA VAL A 90 32.16 26.17 -1.36
C VAL A 90 32.70 27.15 -0.33
N ASP A 91 33.71 26.72 0.43
CA ASP A 91 34.43 27.63 1.31
C ASP A 91 35.21 28.61 0.39
N GLU A 92 34.98 29.90 0.61
CA GLU A 92 35.72 31.03 0.00
C GLU A 92 37.16 31.13 0.52
#